data_AF-A0A524I1R6-F1
#
_entry.id   AF-A0A524I1R6-F1
#
_cell.length_a   1.000
_cell.length_b   1.000
_cell.length_c   1.000
_cell.angle_alpha   90.00
_cell.angle_beta   90.00
_cell.angle_gamma   90.00
#
_symmetry.space_group_name_H-M   'P 1'
#
loop_
_entity.id
_entity.type
_entity.pdbx_description
1 polymer ?
#
loop_
_entity_poly.entity_id
_entity_poly.type
_entity_poly.pdbx_seq_one_letter_code
_entity_poly.pdbx_strand_id
1 'polypeptide(L)' 'MEQSKLLEMLIQKLRVPEIAIGRIKVGEDSTSFEIHKDSAKKVLMELKSLRVDNKKLKVEVVKRELPLIAKQ' A
#
# COMPACT_ATOMS: atom_id res chain seq x y z
N MET A 1 -3.32 11.97 -12.26
CA MET A 1 -4.45 12.22 -11.32
C MET A 1 -4.68 11.05 -10.36
N GLU A 2 -4.56 9.78 -10.76
CA GLU A 2 -4.85 8.64 -9.88
C GLU A 2 -3.82 8.40 -8.76
N GLN A 3 -2.53 8.57 -9.05
CA GLN A 3 -1.47 8.49 -8.05
C GLN A 3 -1.70 9.47 -6.88
N SER A 4 -2.18 10.68 -7.18
CA SER A 4 -2.50 11.70 -6.19
C SER A 4 -3.64 11.27 -5.26
N LYS A 5 -4.67 10.60 -5.79
CA LYS A 5 -5.80 10.09 -4.99
C LYS A 5 -5.39 8.95 -4.06
N LEU A 6 -4.53 8.04 -4.51
CA LEU A 6 -3.99 6.97 -3.67
C LEU A 6 -3.15 7.54 -2.52
N LEU A 7 -2.25 8.49 -2.83
CA LEU A 7 -1.44 9.16 -1.80
C LEU A 7 -2.30 9.90 -0.79
N GLU A 8 -3.30 10.66 -1.25
CA GLU A 8 -4.24 11.37 -0.39
C GLU A 8 -4.99 10.40 0.55
N MET A 9 -5.46 9.27 0.03
CA MET A 9 -6.10 8.24 0.85
C MET A 9 -5.12 7.66 1.89
N LEU A 10 -3.90 7.31 1.49
CA LEU A 10 -2.88 6.75 2.39
C LEU A 10 -2.52 7.74 3.51
N ILE A 11 -2.30 9.00 3.16
CA ILE A 11 -1.84 10.03 4.11
C ILE A 11 -3.00 10.51 4.98
N GLN A 12 -4.10 10.94 4.38
CA GLN A 12 -5.16 11.62 5.13
C GLN A 12 -6.14 10.65 5.80
N LYS A 13 -6.57 9.60 5.10
CA LYS A 13 -7.56 8.66 5.64
C LYS A 13 -6.89 7.59 6.50
N LEU A 14 -5.82 6.99 5.99
CA LEU A 14 -5.13 5.89 6.64
C LEU A 14 -4.05 6.38 7.63
N ARG A 15 -3.77 7.69 7.68
CA ARG A 15 -2.75 8.30 8.55
C ARG A 15 -1.39 7.62 8.42
N VAL A 16 -1.02 7.26 7.20
CA VAL A 16 0.30 6.71 6.88
C VAL A 16 1.25 7.90 6.72
N PRO A 17 2.38 7.94 7.45
CA PRO A 17 3.40 8.95 7.21
C PRO A 17 3.89 8.88 5.77
N GLU A 18 4.02 10.03 5.10
CA GLU A 18 4.50 10.06 3.71
C GLU A 18 5.86 9.38 3.55
N ILE A 19 6.75 9.54 4.55
CA ILE A 19 8.07 8.88 4.60
C ILE A 19 8.00 7.34 4.61
N ALA A 20 6.85 6.77 4.96
CA ALA A 20 6.63 5.33 5.00
C ALA A 20 6.10 4.79 3.67
N ILE A 21 5.81 5.65 2.68
CA ILE A 21 5.31 5.28 1.36
C ILE A 21 6.48 5.33 0.39
N GLY A 22 6.79 4.19 -0.22
CA GLY A 22 7.85 4.08 -1.21
C GLY A 22 7.35 4.30 -2.63
N ARG A 23 7.93 3.58 -3.59
CA ARG A 23 7.57 3.73 -5.00
C ARG A 23 6.11 3.30 -5.23
N ILE A 24 5.39 4.11 -6.02
CA ILE A 24 4.04 3.78 -6.53
C ILE A 24 4.14 3.53 -8.04
N LYS A 25 3.50 2.48 -8.51
CA LYS A 25 3.34 2.15 -9.93
C LYS A 25 1.85 1.95 -10.21
N VAL A 26 1.30 2.81 -11.06
CA VAL A 26 -0.06 2.70 -11.58
C VAL A 26 0.02 2.01 -12.93
N GLY A 27 -0.59 0.84 -13.05
CA GLY A 27 -0.81 0.14 -14.31
C GLY A 27 -2.28 0.23 -14.72
N GLU A 28 -2.60 -0.31 -15.90
CA GLU A 28 -3.97 -0.27 -16.45
C GLU A 28 -4.98 -1.03 -15.57
N ASP A 29 -4.61 -2.20 -15.07
CA ASP A 29 -5.51 -3.07 -14.29
C ASP A 29 -5.22 -3.06 -12.78
N SER A 30 -4.06 -2.56 -12.37
CA SER A 30 -3.63 -2.66 -10.97
C SER A 30 -2.67 -1.55 -10.58
N THR A 31 -2.71 -1.18 -9.29
CA THR A 31 -1.74 -0.28 -8.68
C THR A 31 -0.93 -1.03 -7.64
N SER A 32 0.40 -0.94 -7.74
CA SER A 32 1.33 -1.49 -6.77
C SER A 32 2.07 -0.37 -6.07
N PHE A 33 2.29 -0.50 -4.76
CA PHE A 33 3.08 0.47 -4.01
C PHE A 33 3.85 -0.19 -2.87
N GLU A 34 4.95 0.45 -2.49
CA GLU A 34 5.78 0.04 -1.37
C GLU A 34 5.36 0.75 -0.08
N ILE A 35 5.43 0.04 1.04
CA ILE A 35 5.12 0.60 2.35
C ILE A 35 6.09 0.06 3.40
N HIS A 36 6.53 0.93 4.31
CA HIS A 36 7.36 0.55 5.44
C HIS A 36 6.68 -0.53 6.28
N LYS A 37 7.47 -1.50 6.76
CA LYS A 37 7.00 -2.70 7.47
C LYS A 37 6.05 -2.40 8.64
N ASP A 38 6.30 -1.30 9.37
CA ASP A 38 5.52 -0.93 10.55
C ASP A 38 4.11 -0.43 10.19
N SER A 39 3.96 0.14 8.98
CA SER A 39 2.66 0.60 8.46
C SER A 39 1.94 -0.47 7.63
N ALA A 40 2.66 -1.51 7.17
CA ALA A 40 2.16 -2.50 6.22
C ALA A 40 0.91 -3.24 6.72
N LYS A 41 0.89 -3.66 8.00
CA LYS A 41 -0.25 -4.42 8.56
C LYS A 41 -1.53 -3.58 8.57
N LYS A 42 -1.44 -2.33 9.05
CA LYS A 42 -2.58 -1.40 9.11
C LYS A 42 -3.14 -1.15 7.71
N VAL A 43 -2.26 -0.77 6.79
CA VAL A 43 -2.63 -0.46 5.40
C VAL A 43 -3.29 -1.65 4.73
N LEU A 44 -2.74 -2.86 4.91
CA LEU A 44 -3.32 -4.07 4.34
C LEU A 44 -4.73 -4.36 4.86
N MET A 45 -4.96 -4.21 6.17
CA MET A 45 -6.28 -4.46 6.76
C MET A 45 -7.32 -3.45 6.27
N GLU A 46 -6.95 -2.18 6.24
CA GLU A 46 -7.85 -1.11 5.83
C GLU A 46 -8.16 -1.18 4.34
N LEU A 47 -7.17 -1.40 3.47
CA LEU A 47 -7.43 -1.56 2.04
C LEU A 47 -8.30 -2.78 1.74
N LYS A 48 -8.16 -3.87 2.50
CA LYS A 48 -9.02 -5.07 2.38
C LYS A 48 -10.46 -4.84 2.84
N SER A 49 -10.72 -3.80 3.64
CA SER A 49 -12.07 -3.44 4.08
C SER A 49 -12.81 -2.59 3.03
N LEU A 50 -12.06 -1.91 2.15
CA LEU A 50 -12.61 -1.03 1.14
C LEU A 50 -13.41 -1.78 0.06
N ARG A 51 -14.44 -1.10 -0.42
CA ARG A 51 -15.25 -1.53 -1.55
C ARG A 51 -15.28 -0.44 -2.61
N VAL A 52 -15.25 -0.85 -3.87
CA VAL A 52 -15.45 0.00 -5.05
C VAL A 52 -16.61 -0.61 -5.81
N ASP A 53 -17.65 0.17 -6.08
CA ASP A 53 -18.88 -0.27 -6.76
C ASP A 53 -19.47 -1.56 -6.18
N ASN A 54 -19.54 -1.61 -4.84
CA ASN A 54 -20.00 -2.76 -4.04
C ASN A 54 -19.18 -4.05 -4.19
N LYS A 55 -18.05 -4.02 -4.91
CA LYS A 55 -17.06 -5.10 -4.97
C LYS A 55 -15.96 -4.85 -3.96
N LYS A 56 -15.53 -5.90 -3.25
CA LYS A 56 -14.36 -5.81 -2.36
C LYS A 56 -13.10 -5.55 -3.17
N LEU A 57 -12.29 -4.60 -2.72
CA LEU A 57 -10.98 -4.37 -3.33
C LEU A 57 -10.10 -5.61 -3.14
N LYS A 58 -9.50 -6.10 -4.22
CA LYS A 58 -8.53 -7.20 -4.16
C LYS A 58 -7.16 -6.63 -3.80
N VAL A 59 -6.61 -7.04 -2.67
CA VAL A 59 -5.34 -6.53 -2.14
C VAL A 59 -4.45 -7.70 -1.75
N GLU A 60 -3.28 -7.78 -2.38
CA GLU A 60 -2.30 -8.84 -2.17
C GLU A 60 -0.91 -8.25 -1.89
N VAL A 61 -0.11 -8.97 -1.10
CA VAL A 61 1.28 -8.60 -0.87
C VAL A 61 2.13 -9.27 -1.93
N VAL A 62 2.58 -8.49 -2.92
CA VAL A 62 3.32 -9.01 -4.08
C VAL A 62 4.82 -9.25 -3.81
N LYS A 63 5.41 -8.51 -2.87
CA LYS A 63 6.81 -8.64 -2.48
C LYS A 63 6.99 -8.26 -1.01
N ARG A 64 7.86 -8.99 -0.31
CA ARG A 64 8.39 -8.60 1.02
C ARG A 64 9.90 -8.59 0.93
N GLU A 65 10.50 -7.42 1.06
CA GLU A 65 11.94 -7.35 1.27
C GLU A 65 12.21 -7.66 2.74
N LEU A 66 12.64 -8.89 2.99
CA LEU A 66 13.22 -9.22 4.28
C LEU A 66 14.57 -8.50 4.36
N PRO A 67 14.91 -7.90 5.51
CA PRO A 67 16.29 -7.44 5.71
C PRO A 67 17.19 -8.64 5.43
N LEU A 68 18.24 -8.42 4.64
CA LEU A 68 19.34 -9.39 4.52
C LEU A 68 19.87 -9.56 5.94
N ILE A 69 19.40 -10.60 6.64
CA ILE A 69 20.05 -11.02 7.87
C ILE A 69 21.43 -11.40 7.38
N ALA A 70 22.41 -10.58 7.75
CA ALA A 70 23.81 -10.83 7.48
C ALA A 70 24.07 -12.29 7.85
N LYS A 71 24.40 -13.10 6.84
CA LYS A 71 25.07 -14.37 7.08
C LYS A 71 26.35 -14.01 7.83
N GLN A 72 26.33 -14.14 9.15
CA GLN A 72 27.53 -14.36 9.94
C GLN A 72 27.81 -15.86 9.92
#